data_AF-A0A1V2AA81-F1
#
_entry.id   AF-A0A1V2AA81-F1
#
_cell.length_a   1.000
_cell.length_b   1.000
_cell.length_c   1.000
_cell.angle_alpha   90.00
_cell.angle_beta   90.00
_cell.angle_gamma   90.00
#
_symmetry.space_group_name_H-M   'P 1'
#
loop_
_entity.id
_entity.type
_entity.pdbx_description
1 polymer ?
#
loop_
_entity_poly.entity_id
_entity_poly.type
_entity_poly.pdbx_seq_one_letter_code
_entity_poly.pdbx_strand_id
1 'polypeptide(L)'
;MVYWLIPILFLLHNVEESFGMTAYLHSEFQIIISQPNFNAAISILTVIVFMVIFLFHLRAIRSIYWIVFIQGAILLNSLQHVLLWVSLSDYNPGLISAIIILLFSVYLLHVKKTEVSIGKGLMTLLGSLIAYPLFTWSALWMGGYFIE
;
A
#
# COMPACT_ATOMS: atom_id res chain seq x y z
N MET A 1 -10.47 15.43 -6.26
CA MET A 1 -10.64 15.30 -4.81
C MET A 1 -10.54 13.85 -4.34
N VAL A 2 -11.32 12.90 -4.90
CA VAL A 2 -11.30 11.49 -4.43
C VAL A 2 -9.92 10.83 -4.40
N TYR A 3 -9.01 11.15 -5.33
CA TYR A 3 -7.66 10.56 -5.37
C TYR A 3 -6.78 10.93 -4.16
N TRP A 4 -7.05 12.04 -3.47
CA TRP A 4 -6.32 12.41 -2.26
C TRP A 4 -6.62 11.50 -1.06
N LEU A 5 -7.70 10.71 -1.12
CA LEU A 5 -7.95 9.68 -0.11
C LEU A 5 -6.95 8.52 -0.22
N ILE A 6 -6.36 8.27 -1.38
CA ILE A 6 -5.35 7.21 -1.58
C ILE A 6 -4.14 7.40 -0.62
N PRO A 7 -3.41 8.54 -0.67
CA PRO A 7 -2.25 8.73 0.20
C PRO A 7 -2.64 8.90 1.67
N ILE A 8 -3.83 9.45 1.96
CA ILE A 8 -4.32 9.61 3.34
C ILE A 8 -4.62 8.25 3.98
N LEU A 9 -5.36 7.38 3.29
CA LEU A 9 -5.67 6.05 3.79
C LEU A 9 -4.41 5.19 3.92
N PHE A 10 -3.47 5.32 2.98
CA PHE A 10 -2.19 4.63 3.06
C PHE A 10 -1.33 5.12 4.23
N LEU A 11 -1.30 6.44 4.50
CA LEU A 11 -0.66 6.98 5.70
C LEU A 11 -1.27 6.41 6.98
N LEU A 12 -2.61 6.41 7.10
CA LEU A 12 -3.29 5.85 8.27
C LEU A 12 -2.97 4.37 8.45
N HIS A 13 -2.89 3.62 7.36
CA HIS A 13 -2.49 2.22 7.39
C HIS A 13 -1.07 2.02 7.88
N ASN A 14 -0.11 2.76 7.32
CA ASN A 14 1.28 2.70 7.76
C ASN A 14 1.45 3.15 9.22
N VAL A 15 0.66 4.12 9.69
CA VAL A 15 0.63 4.50 11.10
C VAL A 15 0.13 3.35 11.97
N GLU A 16 -0.95 2.67 11.58
CA GLU A 16 -1.42 1.48 12.30
C GLU A 16 -0.35 0.38 12.36
N GLU A 17 0.30 0.06 11.23
CA GLU A 17 1.39 -0.91 11.18
C GLU A 17 2.57 -0.53 12.09
N SER A 18 2.90 0.77 12.15
CA SER A 18 4.05 1.25 12.93
C SER A 18 3.95 0.93 14.43
N PHE A 19 2.75 0.70 14.96
CA PHE A 19 2.55 0.37 16.38
C PHE A 19 2.92 -1.07 16.75
N GLY A 20 3.04 -2.00 15.80
CA GLY A 20 3.28 -3.40 16.16
C GLY A 20 3.72 -4.36 15.06
N MET A 21 3.84 -3.92 13.81
CA MET A 21 4.12 -4.81 12.68
C MET A 21 5.44 -5.58 12.85
N THR A 22 6.48 -4.93 13.37
CA THR A 22 7.78 -5.60 13.59
C THR A 22 7.69 -6.73 14.62
N ALA A 23 6.95 -6.53 15.71
CA ALA A 23 6.71 -7.55 16.73
C ALA A 23 5.88 -8.71 16.17
N TYR A 24 4.83 -8.41 15.40
CA TYR A 24 3.99 -9.41 14.73
C TYR A 24 4.77 -10.25 13.71
N LEU A 25 5.60 -9.60 12.88
CA LEU A 25 6.45 -10.30 11.90
C LEU A 25 7.45 -11.23 12.58
N HIS A 26 7.96 -10.84 13.75
CA HIS A 26 8.84 -11.68 14.54
C HIS A 26 8.10 -12.88 15.14
N SER A 27 6.93 -12.69 15.76
CA SER A 27 6.19 -13.79 16.41
C SER A 27 5.69 -14.81 15.40
N GLU A 28 5.04 -14.36 14.33
CA GLU A 28 4.34 -15.24 13.39
C GLU A 28 5.25 -15.82 12.30
N PHE A 29 6.27 -15.06 11.88
CA PHE A 29 7.08 -15.42 10.70
C PHE A 29 8.58 -15.49 10.98
N GLN A 30 9.03 -15.20 12.20
CA GLN A 30 10.46 -15.15 12.57
C GLN A 30 11.27 -14.17 11.70
N ILE A 31 10.60 -13.14 11.16
CA ILE A 31 11.22 -12.09 10.36
C ILE A 31 11.68 -10.98 11.31
N ILE A 32 12.98 -10.72 11.34
CA ILE A 32 13.58 -9.70 12.20
C ILE A 32 13.81 -8.43 11.38
N ILE A 33 13.08 -7.36 11.73
CA ILE A 33 13.25 -6.02 11.18
C ILE A 33 13.26 -5.04 12.36
N SER A 34 14.24 -4.14 12.42
CA SER A 34 14.28 -3.12 13.47
C SER A 34 13.15 -2.11 13.28
N GLN A 35 12.57 -1.62 14.39
CA GLN A 35 11.51 -0.60 14.33
C GLN A 35 11.93 0.66 13.56
N PRO A 36 13.16 1.19 13.73
CA PRO A 36 13.62 2.31 12.91
C PRO A 36 13.61 1.99 11.40
N ASN A 37 14.16 0.86 10.98
CA ASN A 37 14.24 0.48 9.56
C ASN A 37 12.83 0.33 8.96
N PHE A 38 11.92 -0.30 9.70
CA PHE A 38 10.52 -0.42 9.31
C PHE A 38 9.86 0.96 9.15
N ASN A 39 10.03 1.85 10.14
CA ASN A 39 9.48 3.20 10.10
C ASN A 39 10.03 4.03 8.92
N ALA A 40 11.31 3.90 8.61
CA ALA A 40 11.90 4.54 7.44
C ALA A 40 11.28 4.01 6.14
N ALA A 41 11.16 2.69 6.01
CA ALA A 41 10.58 2.05 4.82
C ALA A 41 9.13 2.51 4.55
N ILE A 42 8.26 2.43 5.55
CA ILE A 42 6.85 2.87 5.40
C ILE A 42 6.75 4.39 5.17
N SER A 43 7.68 5.18 5.71
CA SER A 43 7.73 6.63 5.45
C SER A 43 8.11 6.92 4.00
N ILE A 44 9.13 6.24 3.46
CA ILE A 44 9.55 6.36 2.05
C ILE A 44 8.38 6.00 1.13
N LEU A 45 7.73 4.85 1.37
CA LEU A 45 6.57 4.42 0.59
C LEU A 45 5.44 5.44 0.66
N THR A 46 5.13 5.97 1.85
CA THR A 46 4.11 7.00 2.04
C THR A 46 4.41 8.23 1.20
N VAL A 47 5.65 8.73 1.26
CA VAL A 47 6.09 9.90 0.48
C VAL A 47 5.97 9.64 -1.02
N ILE A 48 6.35 8.45 -1.50
CA ILE A 48 6.21 8.08 -2.92
C ILE A 48 4.73 8.15 -3.35
N VAL A 49 3.82 7.59 -2.55
CA VAL A 49 2.38 7.61 -2.86
C VAL A 49 1.85 9.04 -2.88
N PHE A 50 2.20 9.88 -1.89
CA PHE A 50 1.86 11.30 -1.89
C PHE A 50 2.41 12.02 -3.14
N MET A 51 3.65 11.76 -3.50
CA MET A 51 4.31 12.37 -4.65
C MET A 51 3.62 12.01 -5.96
N VAL A 52 3.26 10.74 -6.19
CA VAL A 52 2.55 10.32 -7.41
C VAL A 52 1.20 11.03 -7.51
N ILE A 53 0.45 11.12 -6.42
CA ILE A 53 -0.87 11.76 -6.38
C ILE A 53 -0.76 13.27 -6.58
N PHE A 54 0.26 13.90 -6.00
CA PHE A 54 0.57 15.30 -6.20
C PHE A 54 0.94 15.60 -7.67
N LEU A 55 1.83 14.81 -8.27
CA LEU A 55 2.21 14.94 -9.68
C LEU A 55 1.01 14.74 -10.63
N PHE A 56 0.12 13.80 -10.29
CA PHE A 56 -1.13 13.61 -11.03
C PHE A 56 -2.06 14.82 -10.91
N HIS A 57 -2.19 15.39 -9.70
CA HIS A 57 -2.98 16.59 -9.46
C HIS A 57 -2.45 17.80 -10.25
N LEU A 58 -1.12 17.96 -10.33
CA LEU A 58 -0.45 18.97 -11.14
C LEU A 58 -0.50 18.69 -12.65
N ARG A 59 -1.07 17.56 -13.09
CA ARG A 59 -1.10 17.10 -14.49
C ARG A 59 0.27 16.86 -15.11
N ALA A 60 1.32 16.70 -14.29
CA ALA A 60 2.67 16.31 -14.72
C ALA A 60 2.69 14.85 -15.20
N ILE A 61 1.92 13.99 -14.53
CA ILE A 61 1.50 12.67 -15.04
C ILE A 61 -0.01 12.72 -15.28
N ARG A 62 -0.48 12.18 -16.41
CA ARG A 62 -1.89 12.31 -16.84
C ARG A 62 -2.64 10.99 -16.95
N SER A 63 -1.92 9.89 -16.97
CA SER A 63 -2.51 8.56 -17.13
C SER A 63 -3.20 8.12 -15.85
N ILE A 64 -4.51 7.85 -15.91
CA ILE A 64 -5.27 7.26 -14.80
C ILE A 64 -4.70 5.91 -14.35
N TYR A 65 -3.96 5.21 -15.23
CA TYR A 65 -3.33 3.94 -14.91
C TYR A 65 -2.23 4.08 -13.84
N TRP A 66 -1.64 5.27 -13.63
CA TRP A 66 -0.78 5.50 -12.46
C TRP A 66 -1.55 5.41 -11.14
N ILE A 67 -2.78 5.94 -11.13
CA ILE A 67 -3.66 5.88 -9.97
C ILE A 67 -4.14 4.45 -9.73
N VAL A 68 -4.52 3.75 -10.79
CA VAL A 68 -4.92 2.33 -10.71
C VAL A 68 -3.75 1.47 -10.24
N PHE A 69 -2.53 1.76 -10.68
CA PHE A 69 -1.33 1.03 -10.27
C PHE A 69 -1.05 1.19 -8.77
N ILE A 70 -1.00 2.43 -8.29
CA ILE A 70 -0.76 2.72 -6.86
C ILE A 70 -1.89 2.16 -6.00
N GLN A 71 -3.16 2.41 -6.37
CA GLN A 71 -4.28 1.85 -5.61
C GLN A 71 -4.28 0.32 -5.67
N GLY A 72 -3.89 -0.28 -6.79
CA GLY A 72 -3.76 -1.72 -6.95
C GLY A 72 -2.73 -2.32 -5.98
N ALA A 73 -1.56 -1.70 -5.85
CA ALA A 73 -0.52 -2.14 -4.92
C ALA A 73 -1.01 -2.05 -3.46
N ILE A 74 -1.63 -0.93 -3.09
CA ILE A 74 -2.21 -0.69 -1.76
C ILE A 74 -3.35 -1.68 -1.48
N LEU A 75 -4.23 -1.92 -2.45
CA LEU A 75 -5.32 -2.91 -2.36
C LEU A 75 -4.80 -4.31 -2.08
N LEU A 76 -3.74 -4.74 -2.78
CA LEU A 76 -3.17 -6.07 -2.63
C LEU A 76 -2.46 -6.26 -1.30
N ASN A 77 -1.76 -5.24 -0.83
CA ASN A 77 -1.24 -5.20 0.53
C ASN A 77 -2.39 -5.31 1.54
N SER A 78 -3.46 -4.52 1.43
CA SER A 78 -4.63 -4.63 2.32
C SER A 78 -5.33 -6.00 2.26
N LEU A 79 -5.40 -6.61 1.08
CA LEU A 79 -5.93 -7.96 0.92
C LEU A 79 -5.07 -8.99 1.67
N GLN A 80 -3.74 -8.82 1.70
CA GLN A 80 -2.83 -9.67 2.47
C GLN A 80 -3.18 -9.64 3.97
N HIS A 81 -3.43 -8.48 4.57
CA HIS A 81 -3.83 -8.39 5.99
C HIS A 81 -5.11 -9.16 6.29
N VAL A 82 -6.11 -9.05 5.41
CA VAL A 82 -7.37 -9.79 5.56
C VAL A 82 -7.18 -11.30 5.38
N LEU A 83 -6.39 -11.71 4.39
CA LEU A 83 -6.07 -13.12 4.18
C LEU A 83 -5.30 -13.72 5.37
N LEU A 84 -4.34 -12.97 5.93
CA LEU A 84 -3.59 -13.38 7.12
C LEU A 84 -4.51 -13.50 8.34
N TRP A 85 -5.39 -12.51 8.55
CA TRP A 85 -6.38 -12.58 9.63
C TRP A 85 -7.28 -13.82 9.52
N VAL A 86 -7.78 -14.12 8.32
CA VAL A 86 -8.61 -15.32 8.10
C VAL A 86 -7.81 -16.61 8.28
N SER A 87 -6.55 -16.63 7.86
CA SER A 87 -5.72 -17.85 7.88
C SER A 87 -5.18 -18.17 9.27
N LEU A 88 -4.78 -17.15 10.02
CA LEU A 88 -4.18 -17.28 11.35
C LEU A 88 -5.19 -17.10 12.48
N SER A 89 -6.38 -16.58 12.17
CA SER A 89 -7.42 -16.23 13.15
C SER A 89 -6.94 -15.25 14.24
N ASP A 90 -5.92 -14.45 13.92
CA ASP A 90 -5.35 -13.47 14.83
C ASP A 90 -5.25 -12.09 14.18
N TYR A 91 -5.38 -11.05 15.01
CA TYR A 91 -5.24 -9.67 14.58
C TYR A 91 -3.79 -9.41 14.15
N ASN A 92 -3.64 -8.78 12.98
CA ASN A 92 -2.36 -8.27 12.52
C ASN A 92 -2.41 -6.73 12.43
N PRO A 93 -1.33 -6.03 12.82
CA PRO A 93 -1.25 -4.58 12.68
C PRO A 93 -1.53 -4.15 11.24
N GLY A 94 -2.41 -3.16 11.06
CA GLY A 94 -2.84 -2.70 9.74
C GLY A 94 -4.18 -3.30 9.29
N LEU A 95 -4.76 -4.29 10.00
CA LEU A 95 -6.02 -4.93 9.59
C LEU A 95 -7.21 -3.95 9.55
N ILE A 96 -7.34 -3.05 10.52
CA ILE A 96 -8.50 -2.16 10.59
C ILE A 96 -8.50 -1.21 9.39
N SER A 97 -7.38 -0.54 9.16
CA SER A 97 -7.18 0.32 8.00
C SER A 97 -7.22 -0.44 6.67
N ALA A 98 -6.74 -1.69 6.62
CA ALA A 98 -6.84 -2.54 5.43
C ALA A 98 -8.29 -2.79 5.02
N ILE A 99 -9.20 -3.05 5.96
CA ILE A 99 -10.64 -3.20 5.67
C ILE A 99 -11.21 -1.90 5.06
N ILE A 100 -10.84 -0.74 5.61
CA ILE A 100 -11.26 0.56 5.07
C ILE A 100 -10.73 0.77 3.65
N ILE A 101 -9.46 0.42 3.40
CA ILE A 101 -8.83 0.49 2.09
C ILE A 101 -9.51 -0.44 1.08
N LEU A 102 -9.88 -1.66 1.47
CA LEU A 102 -10.61 -2.59 0.59
C LEU A 102 -11.94 -1.97 0.12
N LEU A 103 -12.73 -1.43 1.06
CA LEU A 103 -14.01 -0.77 0.76
C LEU A 103 -13.79 0.45 -0.16
N PHE A 104 -12.79 1.27 0.16
CA PHE A 104 -12.45 2.43 -0.66
C PHE A 104 -11.98 2.03 -2.07
N SER A 105 -11.23 0.94 -2.21
CA SER A 105 -10.75 0.43 -3.50
C SER A 105 -11.89 0.02 -4.40
N VAL A 106 -12.88 -0.71 -3.85
CA VAL A 106 -14.10 -1.10 -4.57
C VAL A 106 -14.87 0.13 -5.01
N TYR A 107 -15.05 1.10 -4.10
CA TYR A 107 -15.70 2.37 -4.40
C TYR A 107 -14.98 3.14 -5.52
N LEU A 108 -13.66 3.28 -5.44
CA LEU A 108 -12.86 4.02 -6.42
C LEU A 108 -12.93 3.37 -7.81
N LEU A 109 -12.75 2.05 -7.89
CA LEU A 109 -12.86 1.31 -9.15
C LEU A 109 -14.27 1.42 -9.75
N HIS A 110 -15.31 1.38 -8.91
CA HIS A 110 -16.68 1.56 -9.36
C HIS A 110 -16.91 2.95 -9.96
N VAL A 111 -16.51 4.01 -9.25
CA VAL A 111 -16.68 5.41 -9.69
C VAL A 111 -15.84 5.71 -10.93
N LYS A 112 -14.70 5.05 -11.11
CA LYS A 112 -13.74 5.28 -12.21
C LYS A 112 -13.82 4.26 -13.34
N LYS A 113 -14.83 3.38 -13.33
CA LYS A 113 -15.01 2.32 -14.34
C LYS A 113 -15.10 2.81 -15.78
N THR A 114 -15.58 4.04 -16.02
CA THR A 114 -15.69 4.63 -17.37
C THR A 114 -14.37 5.23 -17.88
N GLU A 115 -13.44 5.53 -16.97
CA GLU A 115 -12.13 6.11 -17.28
C GLU A 115 -11.07 5.01 -17.50
N VAL A 116 -11.35 3.79 -17.05
CA VAL A 116 -10.41 2.65 -17.08
C VAL A 116 -10.93 1.59 -18.04
N SER A 117 -10.17 1.32 -19.10
CA SER A 117 -10.42 0.17 -19.97
C SER A 117 -10.19 -1.12 -19.17
N ILE A 118 -11.12 -2.08 -19.25
CA ILE A 118 -11.02 -3.38 -18.55
C ILE A 118 -9.67 -4.06 -18.83
N GLY A 119 -9.28 -4.20 -20.10
CA GLY A 119 -8.04 -4.89 -20.46
C GLY A 119 -6.78 -4.21 -19.90
N LYS A 120 -6.64 -2.90 -20.09
CA LYS A 120 -5.49 -2.14 -19.55
C LYS A 120 -5.52 -2.05 -18.03
N GLY A 121 -6.70 -1.96 -17.43
CA GLY A 121 -6.92 -1.96 -15.99
C GLY A 121 -6.44 -3.27 -15.36
N LEU A 122 -6.85 -4.41 -15.92
CA LEU A 122 -6.39 -5.74 -15.47
C LEU A 122 -4.87 -5.88 -15.59
N MET A 123 -4.27 -5.48 -16.74
CA MET A 123 -2.81 -5.51 -16.90
C MET A 123 -2.10 -4.62 -15.89
N THR A 124 -2.68 -3.47 -15.55
CA THR A 124 -2.14 -2.56 -14.54
C THR A 124 -2.22 -3.16 -13.13
N LEU A 125 -3.33 -3.82 -12.80
CA LEU A 125 -3.49 -4.53 -11.52
C LEU A 125 -2.52 -5.73 -11.41
N LEU A 126 -2.32 -6.49 -12.49
CA LEU A 126 -1.30 -7.54 -12.55
C LEU A 126 0.11 -6.98 -12.37
N GLY A 127 0.41 -5.84 -13.01
CA GLY A 127 1.65 -5.12 -12.78
C GLY A 127 1.82 -4.70 -11.32
N SER A 128 0.73 -4.25 -10.68
CA SER A 128 0.72 -3.87 -9.26
C SER A 128 1.00 -5.06 -8.35
N LEU A 129 0.44 -6.23 -8.68
CA LEU A 129 0.65 -7.49 -7.96
C LEU A 129 2.11 -7.93 -7.97
N ILE A 130 2.77 -7.79 -9.12
CA ILE A 130 4.19 -8.14 -9.24
C ILE A 130 5.07 -7.07 -8.56
N ALA A 131 4.68 -5.80 -8.66
CA ALA A 131 5.49 -4.69 -8.20
C ALA A 131 5.43 -4.45 -6.70
N TYR A 132 4.28 -4.65 -6.04
CA TYR A 132 4.12 -4.30 -4.63
C TYR A 132 5.15 -5.00 -3.72
N PRO A 133 5.44 -6.32 -3.83
CA PRO A 133 6.42 -6.97 -2.98
C PRO A 133 7.81 -6.41 -3.24
N LEU A 134 8.15 -6.18 -4.51
CA LEU A 134 9.44 -5.60 -4.90
C LEU A 134 9.64 -4.22 -4.28
N PHE A 135 8.62 -3.35 -4.32
CA PHE A 135 8.68 -2.04 -3.69
C PHE A 135 8.78 -2.12 -2.16
N THR A 136 8.02 -3.01 -1.51
CA THR A 136 8.08 -3.20 -0.06
C THR A 136 9.48 -3.65 0.38
N TRP A 137 10.03 -4.70 -0.25
CA TRP A 137 11.36 -5.20 0.06
C TRP A 137 12.46 -4.18 -0.26
N SER A 138 12.34 -3.45 -1.38
CA SER A 138 13.29 -2.38 -1.71
C SER A 138 13.26 -1.26 -0.68
N ALA A 139 12.07 -0.85 -0.22
CA ALA A 139 11.94 0.18 0.81
C ALA A 139 12.51 -0.28 2.15
N LEU A 140 12.30 -1.54 2.54
CA LEU A 140 12.92 -2.13 3.74
C LEU A 140 14.45 -2.15 3.64
N TRP A 141 14.99 -2.55 2.49
CA TRP A 141 16.43 -2.53 2.22
C TRP A 141 16.99 -1.10 2.30
N MET A 142 16.33 -0.13 1.66
CA MET A 142 16.72 1.29 1.74
C MET A 142 16.62 1.85 3.16
N GLY A 143 15.59 1.49 3.92
CA GLY A 143 15.41 1.92 5.30
C GLY A 143 16.57 1.55 6.21
N GLY A 144 17.23 0.41 5.95
CA GLY A 144 18.45 0.00 6.65
C GLY A 144 19.64 0.95 6.44
N TYR A 145 19.82 1.47 5.22
CA TYR A 145 20.95 2.37 4.92
C TYR A 145 20.81 3.78 5.50
N PHE A 146 19.60 4.24 5.79
CA PHE A 146 19.38 5.60 6.29
C PHE A 146 19.54 5.73 7.81
N ILE A 147 19.66 4.61 8.52
CA ILE A 147 19.66 4.56 9.99
C ILE A 147 20.95 3.93 10.56
N GLU A 148 21.73 3.25 9.73
CA GLU A 148 23.14 2.92 10.03
C GLU A 148 24.05 4.15 9.91
#